data_AF-A0A536VZL3-F1
#
_entry.id   AF-A0A536VZL3-F1
#
_cell.length_a   1.000
_cell.length_b   1.000
_cell.length_c   1.000
_cell.angle_alpha   90.00
_cell.angle_beta   90.00
_cell.angle_gamma   90.00
#
_symmetry.space_group_name_H-M   'P 1'
#
loop_
_entity.id
_entity.type
_entity.pdbx_description
1 polymer ?
#
loop_
_entity_poly.entity_id
_entity_poly.type
_entity_poly.pdbx_seq_one_letter_code
_entity_poly.pdbx_strand_id
1 'polypeptide(L)'
;GNMLAGSRVIEDTAQAYDAGRGLPFAERLMAAMIAGEAAGGDKRGKQAVALLICTTEAYPFLDLRVDDHPEPLKELQRLYLKSLERYQPFVACLPGRARPAGVTDRASIEAQILTFHAARMHREQ
;
A
#
# COMPACT_ATOMS: atom_id res chain seq x y z
N GLY A 1 -16.28 6.02 -9.49
CA GLY A 1 -16.93 5.96 -8.17
C GLY A 1 -18.39 6.33 -8.28
N ASN A 2 -19.19 6.04 -7.26
CA ASN A 2 -20.56 6.54 -7.11
C ASN A 2 -20.57 7.71 -6.10
N MET A 3 -21.61 8.55 -6.11
CA MET A 3 -21.78 9.67 -5.16
C MET A 3 -20.60 10.66 -5.08
N LEU A 4 -19.85 10.83 -6.16
CA LEU A 4 -18.67 11.71 -6.19
C LEU A 4 -19.04 13.19 -6.26
N ALA A 5 -18.17 14.05 -5.71
CA ALA A 5 -18.30 15.50 -5.73
C ALA A 5 -18.48 16.06 -7.15
N GLY A 6 -17.71 15.55 -8.11
CA GLY A 6 -17.78 15.90 -9.53
C GLY A 6 -16.84 15.05 -10.39
N SER A 7 -16.75 15.35 -11.69
CA SER A 7 -15.92 14.58 -12.65
C SER A 7 -14.43 14.67 -12.32
N ARG A 8 -13.97 15.82 -11.80
CA ARG A 8 -12.58 16.05 -11.37
C ARG A 8 -12.05 14.98 -10.41
N VAL A 9 -12.91 14.38 -9.58
CA VAL A 9 -12.50 13.29 -8.69
C VAL A 9 -11.92 12.11 -9.48
N ILE A 10 -12.52 11.75 -10.60
CA ILE A 10 -12.03 10.66 -11.47
C ILE A 10 -10.80 11.11 -12.26
N GLU A 11 -10.86 12.32 -12.84
CA GLU A 11 -9.80 12.89 -13.67
C GLU A 11 -8.49 12.99 -12.87
N ASP A 12 -8.53 13.61 -11.69
CA ASP A 12 -7.37 13.83 -10.83
C ASP A 12 -6.83 12.51 -10.26
N THR A 13 -7.71 11.56 -9.90
CA THR A 13 -7.30 10.21 -9.48
C THR A 13 -6.49 9.51 -10.59
N ALA A 14 -7.01 9.52 -11.82
CA ALA A 14 -6.36 8.87 -12.96
C ALA A 14 -5.04 9.57 -13.32
N GLN A 15 -5.04 10.90 -13.35
CA GLN A 15 -3.85 11.70 -13.64
C GLN A 15 -2.74 11.46 -12.60
N ALA A 16 -3.08 11.46 -11.30
CA ALA A 16 -2.11 11.18 -10.24
C ALA A 16 -1.57 9.75 -10.32
N TYR A 17 -2.43 8.77 -10.63
CA TYR A 17 -1.97 7.40 -10.89
C TYR A 17 -0.99 7.35 -12.07
N ASP A 18 -1.27 8.01 -13.18
CA ASP A 18 -0.38 8.02 -14.35
C ASP A 18 0.91 8.79 -14.13
N ALA A 19 0.87 9.91 -13.41
CA ALA A 19 2.06 10.67 -13.04
C ALA A 19 2.96 9.88 -12.06
N GLY A 20 2.37 9.05 -11.19
CA GLY A 20 3.07 8.24 -10.21
C GLY A 20 3.75 6.97 -10.74
N ARG A 21 3.98 6.82 -12.05
CA ARG A 21 4.56 5.60 -12.65
C ARG A 21 5.95 5.22 -12.11
N GLY A 22 6.70 6.18 -11.57
CA GLY A 22 8.00 5.94 -10.92
C GLY A 22 7.90 5.47 -9.46
N LEU A 23 6.72 5.55 -8.84
CA LEU A 23 6.53 5.20 -7.43
C LEU A 23 6.36 3.68 -7.24
N PRO A 24 6.71 3.15 -6.07
CA PRO A 24 6.26 1.83 -5.64
C PRO A 24 4.75 1.68 -5.82
N PHE A 25 4.30 0.50 -6.24
CA PHE A 25 2.90 0.27 -6.65
C PHE A 25 1.87 0.70 -5.58
N ALA A 26 2.12 0.39 -4.30
CA ALA A 26 1.27 0.81 -3.20
C ALA A 26 1.21 2.35 -3.04
N GLU A 27 2.36 3.02 -3.15
CA GLU A 27 2.46 4.48 -3.07
C GLU A 27 1.76 5.16 -4.25
N ARG A 28 1.87 4.58 -5.44
CA ARG A 28 1.16 5.04 -6.64
C ARG A 28 -0.37 5.00 -6.45
N LEU A 29 -0.89 3.91 -5.87
CA LEU A 29 -2.32 3.78 -5.56
C LEU A 29 -2.76 4.79 -4.48
N MET A 30 -1.96 4.96 -3.42
CA MET A 30 -2.25 5.95 -2.38
C MET A 30 -2.23 7.38 -2.92
N ALA A 31 -1.27 7.73 -3.77
CA ALA A 31 -1.20 9.05 -4.41
C ALA A 31 -2.46 9.34 -5.23
N ALA A 32 -2.96 8.34 -5.97
CA ALA A 32 -4.21 8.46 -6.72
C ALA A 32 -5.43 8.70 -5.79
N MET A 33 -5.54 7.95 -4.70
CA MET A 33 -6.63 8.13 -3.73
C MET A 33 -6.58 9.51 -3.05
N ILE A 34 -5.39 10.01 -2.72
CA ILE A 34 -5.20 11.34 -2.13
C ILE A 34 -5.64 12.43 -3.11
N ALA A 35 -5.29 12.31 -4.40
CA ALA A 35 -5.71 13.27 -5.42
C ALA A 35 -7.23 13.29 -5.61
N GLY A 36 -7.86 12.10 -5.68
CA GLY A 36 -9.32 12.01 -5.77
C GLY A 36 -10.04 12.61 -4.57
N GLU A 37 -9.54 12.39 -3.36
CA GLU A 37 -10.07 13.01 -2.14
C GLU A 37 -9.91 14.54 -2.18
N ALA A 38 -8.75 15.04 -2.59
CA ALA A 38 -8.49 16.48 -2.70
C ALA A 38 -9.39 17.18 -3.74
N ALA A 39 -9.82 16.46 -4.78
CA ALA A 39 -10.78 16.91 -5.77
C ALA A 39 -12.24 16.92 -5.27
N GLY A 40 -12.47 16.53 -4.01
CA GLY A 40 -13.77 16.57 -3.32
C GLY A 40 -14.32 15.19 -2.93
N GLY A 41 -13.71 14.09 -3.40
CA GLY A 41 -14.00 12.73 -2.94
C GLY A 41 -15.48 12.31 -3.06
N ASP A 42 -15.92 11.50 -2.10
CA ASP A 42 -17.32 11.12 -1.91
C ASP A 42 -18.09 12.29 -1.26
N LYS A 43 -19.25 12.65 -1.81
CA LYS A 43 -20.11 13.74 -1.30
C LYS A 43 -20.58 13.54 0.14
N ARG A 44 -20.57 12.31 0.63
CA ARG A 44 -20.95 11.97 2.01
C ARG A 44 -19.81 12.20 3.02
N GLY A 45 -18.60 12.51 2.52
CA GLY A 45 -17.39 12.60 3.32
C GLY A 45 -16.61 11.29 3.36
N LYS A 46 -15.46 11.34 4.06
CA LYS A 46 -14.54 10.23 4.25
C LYS A 46 -14.74 9.57 5.61
N GLN A 47 -14.67 8.24 5.65
CA GLN A 47 -14.76 7.46 6.89
C GLN A 47 -13.87 6.21 6.84
N ALA A 48 -13.81 5.56 5.68
CA ALA A 48 -13.09 4.31 5.51
C ALA A 48 -12.18 4.33 4.27
N VAL A 49 -11.13 3.51 4.30
CA VAL A 49 -10.28 3.21 3.14
C VAL A 49 -9.65 1.83 3.29
N ALA A 50 -9.38 1.17 2.17
CA ALA A 50 -8.64 -0.09 2.15
C ALA A 50 -7.65 -0.11 0.98
N LEU A 51 -6.53 -0.81 1.18
CA LEU A 51 -5.55 -1.14 0.16
C LEU A 51 -5.25 -2.64 0.20
N LEU A 52 -5.64 -3.34 -0.86
CA LEU A 52 -5.42 -4.77 -1.04
C LEU A 52 -4.54 -5.00 -2.27
N ILE A 53 -3.41 -5.67 -2.08
CA ILE A 53 -2.46 -6.02 -3.13
C ILE A 53 -2.21 -7.53 -3.06
N CYS A 54 -2.48 -8.22 -4.16
CA CYS A 54 -2.23 -9.65 -4.31
C CYS A 54 -1.14 -9.89 -5.37
N THR A 55 -0.37 -10.96 -5.19
CA THR A 55 0.67 -11.38 -6.13
C THR A 55 0.43 -12.83 -6.56
N THR A 56 1.46 -13.68 -6.52
CA THR A 56 1.39 -15.09 -6.96
C THR A 56 0.84 -16.03 -5.90
N GLU A 57 0.90 -15.63 -4.63
CA GLU A 57 0.54 -16.48 -3.50
C GLU A 57 -0.98 -16.44 -3.22
N ALA A 58 -1.46 -17.43 -2.47
CA ALA A 58 -2.89 -17.55 -2.13
C ALA A 58 -3.36 -16.54 -1.07
N TYR A 59 -2.43 -15.83 -0.44
CA TYR A 59 -2.67 -14.78 0.53
C TYR A 59 -2.26 -13.41 -0.05
N PRO A 60 -2.85 -12.31 0.44
CA PRO A 60 -2.47 -10.98 -0.03
C PRO A 60 -1.02 -10.65 0.33
N PHE A 61 -0.33 -9.94 -0.57
CA PHE A 61 0.98 -9.36 -0.28
C PHE A 61 0.85 -8.21 0.71
N LEU A 62 -0.21 -7.41 0.60
CA LEU A 62 -0.54 -6.33 1.51
C LEU A 62 -2.06 -6.19 1.62
N ASP A 63 -2.58 -6.20 2.84
CA ASP A 63 -3.99 -5.91 3.14
C ASP A 63 -4.04 -4.94 4.31
N LEU A 64 -4.37 -3.68 4.01
CA LEU A 64 -4.49 -2.61 5.00
C LEU A 64 -5.90 -2.03 4.92
N ARG A 65 -6.57 -1.96 6.07
CA ARG A 65 -7.94 -1.47 6.17
C ARG A 65 -8.06 -0.48 7.33
N VAL A 66 -8.76 0.61 7.06
CA VAL A 66 -9.21 1.57 8.05
C VAL A 66 -10.72 1.66 7.87
N ASP A 67 -11.47 0.98 8.71
CA ASP A 67 -12.92 0.86 8.55
C ASP A 67 -13.69 2.04 9.18
N ASP A 68 -13.08 2.77 10.13
CA ASP A 68 -13.64 3.98 10.74
C ASP A 68 -12.54 4.93 11.24
N HIS A 69 -12.36 6.06 10.56
CA HIS A 69 -11.44 7.13 10.97
C HIS A 69 -11.83 8.46 10.30
N PRO A 70 -11.73 9.63 10.99
CA PRO A 70 -12.05 10.93 10.38
C PRO A 70 -11.08 11.30 9.25
N GLU A 71 -9.86 10.78 9.27
CA GLU A 71 -8.82 11.01 8.23
C GLU A 71 -8.28 9.66 7.72
N PRO A 72 -9.10 8.83 7.04
CA PRO A 72 -8.78 7.43 6.79
C PRO A 72 -7.57 7.26 5.87
N LEU A 73 -7.36 8.17 4.91
CA LEU A 73 -6.19 8.15 4.02
C LEU A 73 -4.87 8.46 4.75
N LYS A 74 -4.89 9.36 5.75
CA LYS A 74 -3.70 9.63 6.57
C LYS A 74 -3.35 8.41 7.43
N GLU A 75 -4.38 7.76 7.97
CA GLU A 75 -4.21 6.55 8.77
C GLU A 75 -3.70 5.38 7.92
N LEU A 76 -4.21 5.23 6.69
CA LEU A 76 -3.68 4.24 5.74
C LEU A 76 -2.20 4.47 5.43
N GLN A 77 -1.77 5.71 5.22
CA GLN A 77 -0.35 6.04 5.02
C GLN A 77 0.50 5.66 6.24
N ARG A 78 0.02 5.93 7.45
CA ARG A 78 0.69 5.53 8.69
C ARG A 78 0.83 4.00 8.77
N LEU A 79 -0.24 3.26 8.48
CA LEU A 79 -0.22 1.80 8.46
C LEU A 79 0.71 1.25 7.36
N TYR A 80 0.75 1.89 6.19
CA TYR A 80 1.70 1.55 5.13
C TYR A 80 3.14 1.72 5.59
N LEU A 81 3.50 2.86 6.17
CA LEU A 81 4.84 3.09 6.73
C LEU A 81 5.19 2.05 7.79
N LYS A 82 4.26 1.75 8.70
CA LYS A 82 4.45 0.70 9.71
C LYS A 82 4.67 -0.67 9.10
N SER A 83 3.97 -0.98 8.01
CA SER A 83 4.10 -2.27 7.32
C SER A 83 5.47 -2.47 6.67
N LEU A 84 6.14 -1.39 6.26
CA LEU A 84 7.49 -1.42 5.67
C LEU A 84 8.57 -1.80 6.70
N GLU A 85 8.36 -1.50 7.98
CA GLU A 85 9.34 -1.80 9.02
C GLU A 85 9.62 -3.30 9.13
N ARG A 86 8.57 -4.13 9.04
CA ARG A 86 8.73 -5.58 9.27
C ARG A 86 7.76 -6.46 8.50
N TYR A 87 6.50 -6.06 8.34
CA TYR A 87 5.48 -6.91 7.73
C TYR A 87 5.83 -7.25 6.28
N GLN A 88 6.00 -6.24 5.42
CA GLN A 88 6.29 -6.45 4.00
C GLN A 88 7.57 -7.27 3.73
N PRO A 89 8.73 -7.01 4.38
CA PRO A 89 9.88 -7.88 4.18
C PRO A 89 9.68 -9.30 4.73
N PHE A 90 8.90 -9.44 5.80
CA PHE A 90 8.58 -10.75 6.37
C PHE A 90 7.65 -11.58 5.47
N VAL A 91 6.76 -10.95 4.69
CA VAL A 91 5.88 -11.65 3.72
C VAL A 91 6.70 -12.49 2.73
N ALA A 92 7.90 -12.04 2.35
CA ALA A 92 8.80 -12.80 1.48
C ALA A 92 9.38 -14.09 2.13
N CYS A 93 9.27 -14.21 3.45
CA CYS A 93 9.70 -15.38 4.22
C CYS A 93 8.57 -16.40 4.44
N LEU A 94 7.32 -16.04 4.14
CA LEU A 94 6.18 -16.93 4.34
C LEU A 94 6.23 -18.13 3.37
N PRO A 95 5.55 -19.24 3.73
CA PRO A 95 5.27 -20.34 2.82
C PRO A 95 4.68 -19.86 1.50
N GLY A 96 5.28 -20.26 0.37
CA GLY A 96 4.77 -19.89 -0.96
C GLY A 96 4.88 -21.03 -1.95
N ARG A 97 4.34 -20.85 -3.15
CA ARG A 97 4.32 -21.87 -4.21
C ARG A 97 5.70 -22.40 -4.56
N ALA A 98 6.70 -21.51 -4.66
CA ALA A 98 8.08 -21.88 -4.97
C ALA A 98 8.87 -22.41 -3.75
N ARG A 99 8.44 -22.07 -2.53
CA ARG A 99 9.07 -22.49 -1.28
C ARG A 99 7.98 -22.84 -0.25
N PRO A 100 7.42 -24.06 -0.31
CA PRO A 100 6.25 -24.42 0.50
C PRO A 100 6.49 -24.37 2.02
N ALA A 101 7.73 -24.53 2.47
CA ALA A 101 8.06 -24.42 3.91
C ALA A 101 8.32 -22.97 4.37
N GLY A 102 8.42 -22.00 3.45
CA GLY A 102 8.90 -20.66 3.75
C GLY A 102 10.34 -20.65 4.27
N VAL A 103 10.71 -19.61 5.01
CA VAL A 103 11.97 -19.49 5.76
C VAL A 103 11.63 -19.59 7.24
N THR A 104 12.20 -20.57 7.93
CA THR A 104 11.96 -20.80 9.36
C THR A 104 13.13 -20.35 10.23
N ASP A 105 14.35 -20.32 9.69
CA ASP A 105 15.53 -19.86 10.40
C ASP A 105 15.47 -18.35 10.68
N ARG A 106 15.67 -17.99 11.95
CA ARG A 106 15.54 -16.61 12.41
C ARG A 106 16.60 -15.70 11.82
N ALA A 107 17.85 -16.17 11.73
CA ALA A 107 18.95 -15.36 11.19
C ALA A 107 18.70 -15.02 9.71
N SER A 108 18.21 -15.99 8.94
CA SER A 108 17.83 -15.82 7.54
C SER A 108 16.68 -14.81 7.36
N ILE A 109 15.67 -14.84 8.24
CA ILE A 109 14.56 -13.87 8.23
C ILE A 109 15.08 -12.45 8.51
N GLU A 110 15.93 -12.27 9.52
CA GLU A 110 16.48 -10.94 9.83
C GLU A 110 17.38 -10.42 8.70
N ALA A 111 18.18 -11.28 8.07
CA ALA A 111 18.99 -10.90 6.91
C ALA A 111 18.11 -10.44 5.72
N GLN A 112 16.97 -11.09 5.48
CA GLN A 112 16.01 -10.68 4.46
C GLN A 112 15.40 -9.30 4.78
N ILE A 113 15.07 -9.03 6.04
CA ILE A 113 14.53 -7.73 6.48
C ILE A 113 15.57 -6.62 6.28
N LEU A 114 16.82 -6.85 6.68
CA LEU A 114 17.91 -5.88 6.49
C LEU A 114 18.16 -5.59 5.00
N THR A 115 18.13 -6.63 4.16
CA THR A 115 18.28 -6.48 2.71
C THR A 115 17.19 -5.60 2.11
N PHE A 116 15.94 -5.80 2.55
CA PHE A 116 14.81 -4.97 2.12
C PHE A 116 14.98 -3.50 2.53
N HIS A 117 15.39 -3.23 3.79
CA HIS A 117 15.62 -1.86 4.25
C HIS A 117 16.74 -1.16 3.49
N ALA A 118 17.85 -1.87 3.22
CA ALA A 118 18.95 -1.33 2.42
C ALA A 118 18.48 -0.96 1.00
N ALA A 119 17.74 -1.86 0.34
CA ALA A 119 17.20 -1.62 -1.00
C ALA A 119 16.22 -0.45 -1.05
N ARG A 120 15.50 -0.18 0.05
CA ARG A 120 14.58 0.96 0.15
C ARG A 120 15.32 2.28 0.39
N MET A 121 16.32 2.31 1.28
CA MET A 121 17.12 3.52 1.52
C MET A 121 17.81 4.01 0.24
N HIS A 122 18.25 3.11 -0.63
CA HIS A 122 18.82 3.48 -1.94
C HIS A 122 17.82 4.09 -2.93
N ARG A 123 16.50 3.93 -2.73
CA ARG A 123 15.47 4.53 -3.59
C ARG A 123 15.02 5.90 -3.11
N GLU A 124 15.29 6.23 -1.85
CA GLU A 124 14.94 7.51 -1.23
C GLU A 124 16.06 8.56 -1.39
N GLN A 125 17.21 8.17 -1.97
CA GLN A 125 18.34 9.02 -2.37
C GLN A 125 18.28 9.35 -3.86
#